data_AF-A0A2V8DYA8-F1
#
_entry.id   AF-A0A2V8DYA8-F1
#
_cell.length_a   1.000
_cell.length_b   1.000
_cell.length_c   1.000
_cell.angle_alpha   90.00
_cell.angle_beta   90.00
_cell.angle_gamma   90.00
#
_symmetry.space_group_name_H-M   'P 1'
#
loop_
_entity.id
_entity.type
_entity.pdbx_description
1 polymer ?
#
loop_
_entity_poly.entity_id
_entity_poly.type
_entity_poly.pdbx_seq_one_letter_code
_entity_poly.pdbx_strand_id
1 'polypeptide(L)' 'MPRILRTSRQAVKAMSVADAAREIDALGDGVVVFRDAETAALSVLYRRPNGELTLVETEI' A
#
# COMPACT_ATOMS: atom_id res chain seq x y z
N MET A 1 -21.15 -14.36 8.31
CA MET A 1 -20.15 -13.43 8.88
C MET A 1 -18.87 -13.53 8.06
N PRO A 2 -18.33 -12.43 7.52
CA PRO A 2 -17.07 -12.49 6.77
C PRO A 2 -15.89 -12.89 7.67
N ARG A 3 -14.91 -13.64 7.14
CA ARG A 3 -13.70 -14.04 7.86
C ARG A 3 -12.62 -12.96 7.72
N ILE A 4 -12.04 -12.52 8.84
CA ILE A 4 -10.93 -11.56 8.85
C ILE A 4 -9.60 -12.32 8.84
N LEU A 5 -8.75 -12.04 7.85
CA LEU A 5 -7.40 -12.60 7.75
C LEU A 5 -6.38 -11.51 8.16
N ARG A 6 -5.55 -11.81 9.17
CA ARG A 6 -4.44 -10.93 9.55
C ARG A 6 -3.20 -11.31 8.74
N THR A 7 -2.83 -10.48 7.78
CA THR A 7 -1.73 -10.78 6.84
C THR A 7 -0.38 -10.22 7.30
N SER A 8 -0.31 -8.94 7.66
CA SER A 8 0.94 -8.30 8.08
C SER A 8 0.68 -7.10 8.98
N ARG A 9 1.70 -6.71 9.75
CA ARG A 9 1.81 -5.42 10.42
C ARG A 9 3.04 -4.72 9.87
N GLN A 10 2.83 -3.59 9.21
CA GLN A 10 3.90 -2.82 8.56
C GLN A 10 4.19 -1.56 9.36
N ALA A 11 5.47 -1.17 9.40
CA ALA A 11 5.87 0.13 9.90
C ALA A 11 5.56 1.17 8.83
N VAL A 12 4.79 2.21 9.18
CA VAL A 12 4.47 3.30 8.25
C VAL A 12 5.71 4.16 8.04
N LYS A 13 6.26 4.11 6.84
CA LYS A 13 7.39 4.94 6.40
C LYS A 13 6.88 6.02 5.45
N ALA A 14 7.54 7.18 5.46
CA ALA A 14 7.31 8.21 4.44
C ALA A 14 8.01 7.81 3.14
N MET A 15 7.30 7.79 2.02
CA MET A 15 7.85 7.46 0.70
C MET A 15 6.97 7.98 -0.44
N SER A 16 7.48 7.97 -1.66
CA SER A 16 6.70 8.29 -2.86
C SER A 16 5.84 7.11 -3.30
N VAL A 17 4.78 7.36 -4.08
CA VAL A 17 3.98 6.29 -4.72
C VAL A 17 4.86 5.38 -5.58
N ALA A 18 5.86 5.93 -6.27
CA ALA A 18 6.79 5.16 -7.08
C ALA A 18 7.65 4.20 -6.24
N ASP A 19 8.10 4.62 -5.05
CA ASP A 19 8.84 3.74 -4.13
C ASP A 19 7.94 2.65 -3.55
N ALA A 20 6.71 2.99 -3.18
CA ALA A 20 5.72 2.00 -2.73
C ALA A 20 5.43 0.95 -3.81
N ALA A 21 5.35 1.36 -5.10
CA ALA A 21 5.18 0.44 -6.21
C ALA A 21 6.36 -0.54 -6.34
N ARG A 22 7.60 -0.05 -6.20
CA ARG A 22 8.81 -0.90 -6.19
C ARG A 22 8.80 -1.91 -5.04
N GLU A 23 8.31 -1.52 -3.87
CA GLU A 23 8.19 -2.44 -2.73
C GLU A 23 7.18 -3.56 -3.00
N ILE A 24 6.05 -3.26 -3.65
CA ILE A 24 5.09 -4.28 -4.11
C ILE A 24 5.71 -5.20 -5.17
N ASP A 25 6.45 -4.65 -6.14
CA ASP A 25 7.14 -5.46 -7.14
C ASP A 25 8.15 -6.42 -6.50
N ALA A 26 8.88 -5.98 -5.48
CA ALA A 26 9.84 -6.82 -4.76
C ALA A 26 9.19 -7.95 -3.95
N LEU A 27 7.99 -7.71 -3.42
CA LEU A 27 7.19 -8.73 -2.73
C LEU A 27 6.48 -9.68 -3.71
N GLY A 28 6.30 -9.26 -4.97
CA GLY A 28 5.59 -10.00 -6.02
C GLY A 28 4.06 -9.86 -5.93
N ASP A 29 3.53 -9.71 -4.73
CA ASP A 29 2.14 -9.40 -4.44
C ASP A 29 2.02 -8.58 -3.14
N GLY A 30 0.78 -8.23 -2.76
CA GLY A 30 0.49 -7.73 -1.42
C GLY A 30 0.00 -6.28 -1.35
N VAL A 31 0.12 -5.74 -0.14
CA VAL A 31 -0.36 -4.43 0.27
C VAL A 31 0.79 -3.68 0.92
N VAL A 32 0.94 -2.39 0.64
CA VAL A 32 1.89 -1.50 1.31
C VAL A 32 1.09 -0.35 1.91
N VAL A 33 1.30 -0.11 3.21
CA VAL A 33 0.77 1.05 3.93
C VAL A 33 1.90 2.02 4.20
N PHE A 34 1.77 3.24 3.69
CA PHE A 34 2.82 4.26 3.76
C PHE A 34 2.24 5.65 4.00
N ARG A 35 3.11 6.59 4.36
CA ARG A 35 2.77 8.01 4.37
C ARG A 35 3.32 8.64 3.10
N ASP A 36 2.46 9.25 2.30
CA ASP A 36 2.89 9.88 1.07
C ASP A 36 3.82 11.06 1.38
N ALA A 37 4.98 11.11 0.72
CA ALA A 37 5.99 12.14 0.97
C ALA A 37 5.62 13.53 0.43
N GLU A 38 4.72 13.60 -0.55
CA GLU A 38 4.27 14.85 -1.18
C GLU A 38 3.02 15.41 -0.47
N THR A 39 2.07 14.54 -0.15
CA THR A 39 0.77 14.96 0.41
C THR A 39 0.68 14.80 1.93
N ALA A 40 1.61 14.05 2.54
CA ALA A 40 1.54 13.62 3.94
C ALA A 40 0.26 12.80 4.28
N ALA A 41 -0.50 12.35 3.28
CA ALA A 41 -1.65 11.48 3.49
C ALA A 41 -1.19 10.08 3.92
N LEU A 42 -2.03 9.38 4.69
CA LEU A 42 -1.83 7.95 4.89
C LEU A 42 -2.42 7.24 3.67
N SER A 43 -1.61 6.43 3.01
CA SER A 43 -1.96 5.82 1.73
C SER A 43 -1.72 4.32 1.76
N VAL A 44 -2.56 3.60 1.01
CA VAL A 44 -2.46 2.16 0.81
C VAL A 44 -2.33 1.90 -0.68
N LEU A 45 -1.24 1.24 -1.07
CA LEU A 45 -1.05 0.74 -2.42
C LEU A 45 -1.14 -0.78 -2.41
N TYR A 46 -1.85 -1.38 -3.37
CA TYR A 46 -1.92 -2.84 -3.48
C TYR A 46 -2.07 -3.29 -4.93
N ARG A 47 -1.64 -4.53 -5.20
CA ARG A 47 -1.83 -5.19 -6.49
C ARG A 47 -3.12 -5.98 -6.51
N ARG A 48 -3.96 -5.75 -7.52
CA ARG A 48 -5.15 -6.58 -7.78
C ARG A 48 -4.75 -7.89 -8.47
N PRO A 49 -5.62 -8.92 -8.45
CA PRO A 49 -5.36 -10.18 -9.17
C PRO A 49 -5.14 -10.02 -10.68
N ASN A 50 -5.63 -8.94 -11.29
CA ASN A 50 -5.40 -8.61 -12.71
C ASN A 50 -4.02 -7.96 -12.98
N GLY A 51 -3.18 -7.77 -11.95
CA GLY A 51 -1.85 -7.20 -12.06
C GLY A 51 -1.77 -5.69 -11.88
N GLU A 52 -2.91 -4.98 -11.91
CA GLU A 52 -2.96 -3.52 -11.76
C GLU A 52 -2.66 -3.07 -10.33
N LEU A 53 -1.95 -1.95 -10.21
CA LEU A 53 -1.72 -1.28 -8.95
C LEU A 53 -2.87 -0.32 -8.63
N THR A 54 -3.30 -0.31 -7.38
CA THR A 54 -4.40 0.53 -6.90
C THR A 54 -3.97 1.31 -5.69
N LEU A 55 -4.08 2.64 -5.76
CA LEU A 55 -3.83 3.57 -4.68
C LEU A 55 -5.15 3.93 -3.98
N VAL A 56 -5.14 3.94 -2.66
CA VAL A 56 -6.20 4.45 -1.81
C VAL A 56 -5.56 5.45 -0.85
N GLU A 57 -6.08 6.66 -0.81
CA GLU A 57 -5.54 7.75 -0.01
C GLU A 57 -6.58 8.18 1.02
N THR A 58 -6.14 8.59 2.21
CA THR A 58 -7.02 9.20 3.19
C THR A 58 -7.17 10.69 2.91
N GLU A 59 -8.40 11.16 2.80
CA GLU A 59 -8.70 12.58 2.98
C GLU A 59 -8.82 12.87 4.48
N ILE A 60 -8.20 13.96 4.93
CA ILE A 60 -8.31 14.46 6.31
C ILE A 60 -9.19 15.71 6.29
#